data_AF-A0A656JWL4-F1
#
_entry.id   AF-A0A656JWL4-F1
#
_cell.length_a   1.000
_cell.length_b   1.000
_cell.length_c   1.000
_cell.angle_alpha   90.00
_cell.angle_beta   90.00
_cell.angle_gamma   90.00
#
_symmetry.space_group_name_H-M   'P 1'
#
loop_
_entity.id
_entity.type
_entity.pdbx_description
1 polymer ?
#
loop_
_entity_poly.entity_id
_entity_poly.type
_entity_poly.pdbx_seq_one_letter_code
_entity_poly.pdbx_strand_id
1 'polypeptide(L)'
;MSLPQAFSEPEWALLSGVLQLRRSDERDPRSLPARALLDDQVCEQLLANLGPIIGSPTPAITASLLAKRFSFLSTGACLYAMSVYDKGLILSLDNSVIEYAHDDGLWTSSMPLADVTPVGYEPGAREAWRDMIVATLFRDMLQPLWETFNRVTGISRRILWENTAVRVYSLYDKRMEKVEDPLIRQRYQADFDWL
;
A
#
# COMPACT_ATOMS: atom_id res chain seq x y z
N MET A 1 -17.84 5.48 -21.68
CA MET A 1 -16.39 5.30 -21.82
C MET A 1 -15.67 6.59 -21.44
N SER A 2 -15.55 6.84 -20.14
CA SER A 2 -14.47 7.72 -19.67
C SER A 2 -13.18 6.92 -19.83
N LEU A 3 -12.33 7.31 -20.79
CA LEU A 3 -11.04 6.68 -21.04
C LEU A 3 -10.23 6.60 -19.72
N PRO A 4 -9.48 5.52 -19.47
CA PRO A 4 -8.52 5.51 -18.38
C PRO A 4 -7.54 6.66 -18.60
N GLN A 5 -7.69 7.73 -17.82
CA GLN A 5 -6.80 8.86 -17.88
C GLN A 5 -5.56 8.52 -17.07
N ALA A 6 -4.42 8.46 -17.75
CA ALA A 6 -3.12 8.42 -17.10
C ALA A 6 -3.03 9.50 -16.01
N PHE A 7 -2.16 9.27 -15.01
CA PHE A 7 -1.81 10.35 -14.10
C PHE A 7 -1.15 11.48 -14.89
N SER A 8 -1.61 12.70 -14.67
CA SER A 8 -0.91 13.90 -15.11
C SER A 8 0.45 13.99 -14.42
N GLU A 9 1.37 14.78 -14.97
CA GLU A 9 2.70 14.95 -14.38
C GLU A 9 2.65 15.41 -12.91
N PRO A 10 1.80 16.37 -12.49
CA PRO A 10 1.70 16.75 -11.08
C PRO A 10 1.16 15.64 -10.18
N GLU A 11 0.17 14.87 -10.64
CA GLU A 11 -0.38 13.74 -9.89
C GLU A 11 0.68 12.66 -9.69
N TRP A 12 1.40 12.32 -10.76
CA TRP A 12 2.50 11.36 -10.70
C TRP A 12 3.63 11.84 -9.80
N ALA A 13 4.01 13.11 -9.87
CA ALA A 13 5.06 13.69 -9.03
C ALA A 13 4.71 13.60 -7.53
N LEU A 14 3.43 13.81 -7.17
CA LEU A 14 3.00 13.65 -5.77
C LEU A 14 3.01 12.18 -5.35
N LEU A 15 2.43 11.28 -6.16
CA LEU A 15 2.37 9.85 -5.87
C LEU A 15 3.77 9.25 -5.76
N SER A 16 4.66 9.58 -6.68
CA SER A 16 6.04 9.10 -6.69
C SER A 16 6.90 9.79 -5.63
N GLY A 17 6.65 11.06 -5.31
CA GLY A 17 7.37 11.76 -4.26
C GLY A 17 7.00 11.25 -2.87
N VAL A 18 5.96 11.83 -2.28
CA VAL A 18 5.67 11.66 -0.85
C VAL A 18 4.99 10.34 -0.50
N LEU A 19 4.40 9.66 -1.49
CA LEU A 19 3.77 8.34 -1.35
C LEU A 19 4.61 7.21 -1.93
N GLN A 20 5.78 7.53 -2.49
CA GLN A 20 6.79 6.57 -2.94
C GLN A 20 6.27 5.53 -3.95
N LEU A 21 5.25 5.87 -4.75
CA LEU A 21 4.82 5.04 -5.87
C LEU A 21 5.95 4.95 -6.91
N ARG A 22 6.23 3.75 -7.40
CA ARG A 22 7.24 3.50 -8.44
C ARG A 22 6.68 2.56 -9.49
N ARG A 23 7.31 2.56 -10.67
CA ARG A 23 7.12 1.46 -11.61
C ARG A 23 8.02 0.29 -11.22
N SER A 24 7.60 -0.93 -11.51
CA SER A 24 8.33 -2.13 -11.08
C SER A 24 9.72 -2.30 -11.71
N ASP A 25 10.01 -1.62 -12.81
CA ASP A 25 11.33 -1.55 -13.44
C ASP A 25 12.31 -0.65 -12.67
N GLU A 26 11.81 0.25 -11.83
CA GLU A 26 12.58 1.13 -10.93
C GLU A 26 12.77 0.52 -9.52
N ARG A 27 12.37 -0.73 -9.32
CA ARG A 27 12.38 -1.38 -8.00
C ARG A 27 13.80 -1.59 -7.46
N ASP A 28 13.93 -1.56 -6.15
CA ASP A 28 15.14 -1.98 -5.45
C ASP A 28 15.41 -3.48 -5.72
N PRO A 29 16.66 -3.88 -6.02
CA PRO A 29 17.00 -5.28 -6.34
C PRO A 29 16.80 -6.25 -5.17
N ARG A 30 16.70 -5.76 -3.93
CA ARG A 30 16.42 -6.58 -2.74
C ARG A 30 14.95 -6.98 -2.65
N SER A 31 14.08 -6.43 -3.49
CA SER A 31 12.63 -6.63 -3.43
C SER A 31 12.17 -7.99 -3.94
N LEU A 32 10.89 -8.30 -3.70
CA LEU A 32 10.22 -9.51 -4.18
C LEU A 32 8.77 -9.23 -4.58
N PRO A 33 8.19 -10.00 -5.51
CA PRO A 33 6.75 -9.92 -5.79
C PRO A 33 5.94 -10.18 -4.51
N ALA A 34 4.85 -9.44 -4.30
CA ALA A 34 4.01 -9.60 -3.11
C ALA A 34 3.45 -11.03 -2.99
N ARG A 35 3.07 -11.65 -4.11
CA ARG A 35 2.66 -13.06 -4.13
C ARG A 35 3.71 -14.02 -3.57
N ALA A 36 5.01 -13.75 -3.76
CA ALA A 36 6.06 -14.64 -3.28
C ALA A 36 6.09 -14.74 -1.75
N LEU A 37 5.60 -13.71 -1.04
CA LEU A 37 5.48 -13.73 0.42
C LEU A 37 4.35 -14.61 0.96
N LEU A 38 3.50 -15.20 0.11
CA LEU A 38 2.52 -16.19 0.55
C LEU A 38 3.13 -17.57 0.81
N ASP A 39 4.36 -17.80 0.34
CA ASP A 39 5.15 -18.98 0.68
C ASP A 39 5.83 -18.78 2.04
N ASP A 40 5.59 -19.71 2.96
CA ASP A 40 6.08 -19.62 4.34
C ASP A 40 7.62 -19.58 4.39
N GLN A 41 8.30 -20.38 3.56
CA GLN A 41 9.75 -20.45 3.54
C GLN A 41 10.37 -19.16 2.99
N VAL A 42 9.76 -18.59 1.94
CA VAL A 42 10.17 -17.27 1.40
C VAL A 42 9.97 -16.17 2.45
N CYS A 43 8.84 -16.19 3.16
CA CYS A 43 8.54 -15.24 4.22
C CYS A 43 9.53 -15.35 5.39
N GLU A 44 9.80 -16.57 5.87
CA GLU A 44 10.79 -16.84 6.93
C GLU A 44 12.17 -16.32 6.54
N GLN A 45 12.63 -16.64 5.32
CA GLN A 45 13.94 -16.23 4.83
C GLN A 45 14.05 -14.70 4.73
N LEU A 46 13.00 -14.03 4.25
CA LEU A 46 12.97 -12.57 4.19
C LEU A 46 13.09 -11.97 5.60
N LEU A 47 12.29 -12.45 6.55
CA LEU A 47 12.26 -11.92 7.91
C LEU A 47 13.59 -12.18 8.66
N ALA A 48 14.21 -13.34 8.42
CA ALA A 48 15.53 -13.67 8.96
C ALA A 48 16.62 -12.73 8.42
N ASN A 49 16.54 -12.35 7.14
CA ASN A 49 17.48 -11.41 6.53
C ASN A 49 17.23 -9.97 7.00
N LEU A 50 15.96 -9.55 7.09
CA LEU A 50 15.58 -8.19 7.42
C LEU A 50 15.76 -7.86 8.91
N GLY A 51 15.52 -8.82 9.81
CA GLY A 51 15.57 -8.61 11.26
C GLY A 51 16.86 -7.95 11.74
N PRO A 52 18.04 -8.49 11.42
CA PRO A 52 19.33 -7.89 11.76
C PRO A 52 19.54 -6.49 11.16
N ILE A 53 19.08 -6.25 9.92
CA ILE A 53 19.25 -4.96 9.22
C ILE A 53 18.51 -3.83 9.95
N ILE A 54 17.32 -4.13 10.48
CA ILE A 54 16.49 -3.15 11.19
C ILE A 54 16.63 -3.22 12.71
N GLY A 55 17.58 -4.04 13.23
CA GLY A 55 17.80 -4.23 14.66
C GLY A 55 16.60 -4.84 15.42
N SER A 56 15.78 -5.63 14.74
CA SER A 56 14.59 -6.26 15.34
C SER A 56 14.97 -7.52 16.12
N PRO A 57 14.50 -7.68 17.38
CA PRO A 57 14.93 -8.77 18.25
C PRO A 57 14.20 -10.10 18.00
N THR A 58 13.08 -10.10 17.25
CA THR A 58 12.33 -11.34 16.96
C THR A 58 11.69 -11.30 15.57
N PRO A 59 11.41 -12.45 14.93
CA PRO A 59 10.68 -12.51 13.67
C PRO A 59 9.31 -11.83 13.73
N ALA A 60 8.57 -11.97 14.84
CA ALA A 60 7.28 -11.32 15.02
C ALA A 60 7.40 -9.79 14.99
N ILE A 61 8.41 -9.22 15.65
CA ILE A 61 8.63 -7.77 15.63
C ILE A 61 9.09 -7.32 14.23
N THR A 62 9.91 -8.12 13.53
CA THR A 62 10.33 -7.84 12.16
C THR A 62 9.12 -7.80 11.21
N ALA A 63 8.23 -8.79 11.30
CA ALA A 63 7.00 -8.84 10.52
C ALA A 63 6.09 -7.64 10.84
N SER A 64 5.97 -7.24 12.13
CA SER A 64 5.22 -6.05 12.53
C SER A 64 5.76 -4.77 11.89
N LEU A 65 7.08 -4.57 11.89
CA LEU A 65 7.72 -3.38 11.34
C LEU A 65 7.60 -3.33 9.81
N LEU A 66 7.84 -4.45 9.14
CA LEU A 66 7.63 -4.58 7.69
C LEU A 66 6.17 -4.33 7.34
N ALA A 67 5.22 -4.91 8.08
CA ALA A 67 3.80 -4.71 7.88
C ALA A 67 3.40 -3.23 7.99
N LYS A 68 3.97 -2.53 8.99
CA LYS A 68 3.74 -1.11 9.23
C LYS A 68 4.28 -0.22 8.10
N ARG A 69 5.41 -0.61 7.50
CA ARG A 69 6.00 0.07 6.34
C ARG A 69 5.22 -0.22 5.07
N PHE A 70 4.89 -1.49 4.81
CA PHE A 70 4.14 -1.88 3.63
C PHE A 70 2.71 -1.33 3.64
N SER A 71 2.04 -1.28 4.81
CA SER A 71 0.75 -0.61 4.95
C SER A 71 0.84 0.87 4.58
N PHE A 72 1.88 1.58 5.05
CA PHE A 72 2.06 3.00 4.71
C PHE A 72 2.18 3.22 3.20
N LEU A 73 2.97 2.38 2.54
CA LEU A 73 3.22 2.44 1.10
C LEU A 73 1.96 2.10 0.28
N SER A 74 1.35 0.95 0.57
CA SER A 74 0.21 0.43 -0.18
C SER A 74 -1.07 1.25 0.04
N THR A 75 -1.48 1.51 1.29
CA THR A 75 -2.68 2.30 1.56
C THR A 75 -2.49 3.76 1.16
N GLY A 76 -1.26 4.28 1.31
CA GLY A 76 -0.90 5.65 0.95
C GLY A 76 -1.14 5.96 -0.52
N ALA A 77 -0.48 5.23 -1.43
CA ALA A 77 -0.63 5.47 -2.86
C ALA A 77 -2.05 5.14 -3.36
N CYS A 78 -2.60 3.99 -2.95
CA CYS A 78 -3.90 3.50 -3.41
C CYS A 78 -5.05 4.45 -3.04
N LEU A 79 -5.23 4.71 -1.75
CA LEU A 79 -6.37 5.48 -1.26
C LEU A 79 -6.23 6.97 -1.60
N TYR A 80 -5.00 7.48 -1.74
CA TYR A 80 -4.78 8.85 -2.22
C TYR A 80 -5.19 9.01 -3.68
N ALA A 81 -4.74 8.13 -4.57
CA ALA A 81 -5.14 8.17 -5.97
C ALA A 81 -6.66 8.08 -6.11
N MET A 82 -7.29 7.15 -5.38
CA MET A 82 -8.75 6.95 -5.40
C MET A 82 -9.50 8.19 -4.89
N SER A 83 -9.11 8.74 -3.74
CA SER A 83 -9.90 9.78 -3.07
C SER A 83 -9.59 11.19 -3.57
N VAL A 84 -8.32 11.48 -3.88
CA VAL A 84 -7.87 12.83 -4.28
C VAL A 84 -7.92 13.00 -5.79
N TYR A 85 -7.59 11.96 -6.57
CA TYR A 85 -7.55 12.06 -8.03
C TYR A 85 -8.70 11.34 -8.73
N ASP A 86 -9.55 10.62 -8.00
CA ASP A 86 -10.63 9.81 -8.57
C ASP A 86 -10.12 8.78 -9.59
N LYS A 87 -8.92 8.25 -9.30
CA LYS A 87 -8.14 7.35 -10.17
C LYS A 87 -7.74 6.11 -9.38
N GLY A 88 -8.12 4.94 -9.88
CA GLY A 88 -7.97 3.69 -9.16
C GLY A 88 -6.61 3.07 -9.44
N LEU A 89 -5.89 2.66 -8.40
CA LEU A 89 -4.68 1.84 -8.53
C LEU A 89 -5.01 0.41 -8.08
N ILE A 90 -4.69 -0.57 -8.91
CA ILE A 90 -4.93 -1.99 -8.60
C ILE A 90 -3.75 -2.55 -7.79
N LEU A 91 -3.81 -2.46 -6.47
CA LEU A 91 -2.79 -3.06 -5.60
C LEU A 91 -3.17 -4.50 -5.26
N SER A 92 -2.83 -5.42 -6.17
CA SER A 92 -3.01 -6.87 -6.00
C SER A 92 -1.68 -7.56 -5.72
N LEU A 93 -1.74 -8.84 -5.30
CA LEU A 93 -0.55 -9.68 -5.12
C LEU A 93 0.29 -9.84 -6.39
N ASP A 94 -0.35 -9.79 -7.57
CA ASP A 94 0.29 -9.95 -8.88
C ASP A 94 0.82 -8.62 -9.44
N ASN A 95 0.28 -7.50 -8.99
CA ASN A 95 0.69 -6.18 -9.45
C ASN A 95 1.71 -5.50 -8.52
N SER A 96 1.85 -5.99 -7.28
CA SER A 96 2.61 -5.30 -6.23
C SER A 96 3.96 -5.97 -5.94
N VAL A 97 4.95 -5.15 -5.62
CA VAL A 97 6.28 -5.58 -5.16
C VAL A 97 6.48 -5.15 -3.71
N ILE A 98 7.06 -6.03 -2.90
CA ILE A 98 7.45 -5.77 -1.52
C ILE A 98 8.89 -5.27 -1.53
N GLU A 99 9.06 -3.97 -1.29
CA GLU A 99 10.37 -3.43 -0.97
C GLU A 99 10.57 -3.33 0.54
N TYR A 100 11.74 -3.78 0.98
CA TYR A 100 12.16 -3.74 2.38
C TYR A 100 13.57 -3.16 2.54
N ALA A 101 14.02 -2.42 1.52
CA ALA A 101 15.25 -1.66 1.56
C ALA A 101 15.33 -0.78 2.82
N HIS A 102 16.44 -0.90 3.53
CA HIS A 102 16.69 -0.20 4.77
C HIS A 102 18.18 0.13 4.86
N ASP A 103 18.51 1.40 4.69
CA ASP A 103 19.86 1.91 4.53
C ASP A 103 20.12 2.96 5.62
N ASP A 104 21.29 2.88 6.27
CA ASP A 104 21.72 3.82 7.32
C ASP A 104 20.69 4.05 8.44
N GLY A 105 19.95 3.00 8.81
CA GLY A 105 18.94 3.07 9.87
C GLY A 105 17.57 3.58 9.42
N LEU A 106 17.34 3.77 8.11
CA LEU A 106 16.13 4.34 7.55
C LEU A 106 15.49 3.43 6.50
N TRP A 107 14.15 3.36 6.49
CA TRP A 107 13.41 2.74 5.40
C TRP A 107 13.55 3.55 4.11
N THR A 108 14.17 2.95 3.09
CA THR A 108 14.32 3.49 1.74
C THR A 108 13.37 2.81 0.74
N SER A 109 12.55 1.86 1.21
CA SER A 109 11.58 1.14 0.39
C SER A 109 10.49 2.01 -0.24
N SER A 110 10.11 1.68 -1.46
CA SER A 110 9.04 2.28 -2.25
C SER A 110 7.87 1.31 -2.46
N MET A 111 6.84 1.73 -3.20
CA MET A 111 5.71 0.92 -3.63
C MET A 111 5.77 0.68 -5.15
N PRO A 112 6.55 -0.28 -5.66
CA PRO A 112 6.59 -0.57 -7.08
C PRO A 112 5.36 -1.35 -7.52
N LEU A 113 4.76 -0.95 -8.63
CA LEU A 113 3.71 -1.69 -9.32
C LEU A 113 4.12 -2.07 -10.73
N ALA A 114 3.70 -3.24 -11.20
CA ALA A 114 3.93 -3.69 -12.57
C ALA A 114 3.12 -2.85 -13.57
N ASP A 115 1.87 -2.57 -13.23
CA ASP A 115 0.96 -1.69 -13.94
C ASP A 115 0.50 -0.55 -13.01
N VAL A 116 0.82 0.67 -13.43
CA VAL A 116 0.44 1.92 -12.75
C VAL A 116 -0.70 2.64 -13.47
N THR A 117 -1.27 2.02 -14.50
CA THR A 117 -2.35 2.60 -15.30
C THR A 117 -3.61 2.78 -14.44
N PRO A 118 -4.13 4.01 -14.32
CA PRO A 118 -5.34 4.24 -13.55
C PRO A 118 -6.55 3.53 -14.13
N VAL A 119 -7.34 2.93 -13.25
CA VAL A 119 -8.66 2.41 -13.59
C VAL A 119 -9.71 3.44 -13.17
N GLY A 120 -10.48 3.93 -14.15
CA GLY A 120 -11.63 4.80 -13.91
C GLY A 120 -12.93 4.01 -13.73
N TYR A 121 -14.06 4.72 -13.79
CA TYR A 121 -15.40 4.14 -13.70
C TYR A 121 -16.38 4.86 -14.63
N GLU A 122 -17.44 4.15 -15.03
CA GLU A 122 -18.54 4.75 -15.80
C GLU A 122 -19.45 5.60 -14.91
N PRO A 123 -20.15 6.62 -15.45
CA PRO A 123 -21.07 7.45 -14.66
C PRO A 123 -22.07 6.62 -13.84
N GLY A 124 -22.13 6.87 -12.53
CA GLY A 124 -23.00 6.15 -11.59
C GLY A 124 -22.40 4.85 -11.01
N ALA A 125 -21.22 4.41 -11.46
CA ALA A 125 -20.59 3.16 -10.98
C ALA A 125 -19.53 3.38 -9.88
N ARG A 126 -19.44 4.58 -9.29
CA ARG A 126 -18.36 4.94 -8.35
C ARG A 126 -18.30 4.03 -7.13
N GLU A 127 -19.45 3.66 -6.55
CA GLU A 127 -19.46 2.79 -5.37
C GLU A 127 -18.89 1.40 -5.66
N ALA A 128 -19.32 0.77 -6.74
CA ALA A 128 -18.81 -0.53 -7.16
C ALA A 128 -17.31 -0.49 -7.52
N TRP A 129 -16.87 0.61 -8.14
CA TRP A 129 -15.45 0.82 -8.44
C TRP A 129 -14.63 1.01 -7.16
N ARG A 130 -15.09 1.83 -6.21
CA ARG A 130 -14.42 2.02 -4.91
C ARG A 130 -14.34 0.72 -4.12
N ASP A 131 -15.44 -0.05 -4.08
CA ASP A 131 -15.47 -1.38 -3.46
C ASP A 131 -14.42 -2.29 -4.09
N MET A 132 -14.34 -2.36 -5.42
CA MET A 132 -13.31 -3.14 -6.12
C MET A 132 -11.88 -2.72 -5.75
N ILE A 133 -11.57 -1.42 -5.74
CA ILE A 133 -10.22 -0.93 -5.38
C ILE A 133 -9.85 -1.30 -3.94
N VAL A 134 -10.75 -1.00 -3.00
CA VAL A 134 -10.53 -1.20 -1.56
C VAL A 134 -10.48 -2.68 -1.22
N ALA A 135 -11.36 -3.48 -1.81
CA ALA A 135 -11.37 -4.91 -1.60
C ALA A 135 -10.12 -5.59 -2.16
N THR A 136 -9.65 -5.17 -3.34
CA THR A 136 -8.39 -5.66 -3.92
C THR A 136 -7.22 -5.38 -2.97
N LEU A 137 -7.14 -4.17 -2.42
CA LEU A 137 -6.10 -3.76 -1.48
C LEU A 137 -6.16 -4.56 -0.17
N PHE A 138 -7.30 -4.55 0.53
CA PHE A 138 -7.38 -5.05 1.89
C PHE A 138 -7.65 -6.55 1.97
N ARG A 139 -8.67 -7.03 1.28
CA ARG A 139 -9.10 -8.43 1.33
C ARG A 139 -8.20 -9.30 0.46
N ASP A 140 -7.87 -8.86 -0.74
CA ASP A 140 -7.23 -9.75 -1.72
C ASP A 140 -5.69 -9.67 -1.70
N MET A 141 -5.10 -8.63 -1.09
CA MET A 141 -3.65 -8.49 -0.91
C MET A 141 -3.20 -8.46 0.56
N LEU A 142 -3.64 -7.47 1.35
CA LEU A 142 -3.11 -7.30 2.71
C LEU A 142 -3.51 -8.45 3.65
N GLN A 143 -4.76 -8.93 3.58
CA GLN A 143 -5.22 -10.03 4.42
C GLN A 143 -4.37 -11.31 4.23
N PRO A 144 -4.16 -11.85 3.00
CA PRO A 144 -3.30 -13.02 2.80
C PRO A 144 -1.86 -12.83 3.30
N LEU A 145 -1.29 -11.63 3.15
CA LEU A 145 0.04 -11.31 3.66
C LEU A 145 0.07 -11.32 5.20
N TRP A 146 -0.94 -10.75 5.85
CA TRP A 146 -1.07 -10.77 7.32
C TRP A 146 -1.32 -12.16 7.88
N GLU A 147 -2.09 -12.97 7.17
CA GLU A 147 -2.30 -14.38 7.51
C GLU A 147 -0.99 -15.16 7.43
N THR A 148 -0.15 -14.88 6.43
CA THR A 148 1.17 -15.51 6.30
C THR A 148 2.11 -15.04 7.42
N PHE A 149 2.16 -13.74 7.73
CA PHE A 149 2.97 -13.24 8.85
C PHE A 149 2.54 -13.84 10.19
N ASN A 150 1.24 -13.96 10.42
CA ASN A 150 0.70 -14.61 11.62
C ASN A 150 1.09 -16.09 11.69
N ARG A 151 0.98 -16.83 10.58
CA ARG A 151 1.34 -18.26 10.52
C ARG A 151 2.83 -18.48 10.77
N VAL A 152 3.69 -17.70 10.13
CA VAL A 152 5.15 -17.83 10.18
C VAL A 152 5.74 -17.38 11.52
N THR A 153 5.21 -16.30 12.12
CA THR A 153 5.85 -15.67 13.29
C THR A 153 5.03 -15.71 14.57
N GLY A 154 3.76 -16.09 14.50
CA GLY A 154 2.81 -16.01 15.60
C GLY A 154 2.33 -14.58 15.93
N ILE A 155 2.75 -13.54 15.18
CA ILE A 155 2.27 -12.17 15.43
C ILE A 155 0.74 -12.10 15.34
N SER A 156 0.11 -11.39 16.27
CA SER A 156 -1.34 -11.20 16.27
C SER A 156 -1.83 -10.50 15.01
N ARG A 157 -2.85 -11.08 14.36
CA ARG A 157 -3.56 -10.45 13.23
C ARG A 157 -4.13 -9.09 13.62
N ARG A 158 -4.60 -8.95 14.86
CA ARG A 158 -5.11 -7.68 15.40
C ARG A 158 -4.03 -6.60 15.38
N ILE A 159 -2.80 -6.92 15.78
CA ILE A 159 -1.68 -5.95 15.76
C ILE A 159 -1.34 -5.53 14.31
N LEU A 160 -1.36 -6.48 13.37
CA LEU A 160 -1.14 -6.17 11.96
C LEU A 160 -2.20 -5.21 11.43
N TRP A 161 -3.48 -5.48 11.71
CA TRP A 161 -4.59 -4.62 11.31
C TRP A 161 -4.63 -3.27 12.02
N GLU A 162 -4.32 -3.21 13.31
CA GLU A 162 -4.19 -1.94 14.05
C GLU A 162 -3.09 -1.06 13.43
N ASN A 163 -1.95 -1.65 13.09
CA ASN A 163 -0.87 -0.96 12.38
C ASN A 163 -1.32 -0.46 11.00
N THR A 164 -2.06 -1.26 10.23
CA THR A 164 -2.62 -0.86 8.94
C THR A 164 -3.61 0.29 9.10
N ALA A 165 -4.55 0.19 10.05
CA ALA A 165 -5.54 1.21 10.33
C ALA A 165 -4.89 2.56 10.66
N VAL A 166 -3.86 2.57 11.53
CA VAL A 166 -3.10 3.79 11.85
C VAL A 166 -2.52 4.47 10.59
N ARG A 167 -2.14 3.71 9.55
CA ARG A 167 -1.67 4.28 8.28
C ARG A 167 -2.81 4.88 7.46
N VAL A 168 -3.99 4.27 7.47
CA VAL A 168 -5.21 4.81 6.85
C VAL A 168 -5.63 6.11 7.53
N TYR A 169 -5.80 6.12 8.87
CA TYR A 169 -6.11 7.33 9.64
C TYR A 169 -5.08 8.44 9.37
N SER A 170 -3.79 8.13 9.42
CA SER A 170 -2.74 9.12 9.17
C SER A 170 -2.75 9.66 7.72
N LEU A 171 -3.27 8.92 6.75
CA LEU A 171 -3.42 9.40 5.39
C LEU A 171 -4.53 10.45 5.31
N TYR A 172 -5.73 10.10 5.78
CA TYR A 172 -6.90 10.97 5.69
C TYR A 172 -6.80 12.18 6.63
N ASP A 173 -6.45 11.97 7.90
CA ASP A 173 -6.50 13.04 8.91
C ASP A 173 -5.31 14.01 8.84
N LYS A 174 -4.17 13.61 8.28
CA LYS A 174 -2.95 14.43 8.31
C LYS A 174 -2.42 14.80 6.93
N ARG A 175 -2.43 13.85 6.00
CA ARG A 175 -1.83 14.07 4.67
C ARG A 175 -2.82 14.74 3.72
N MET A 176 -4.05 14.24 3.65
CA MET A 176 -5.09 14.79 2.78
C MET A 176 -5.69 16.10 3.28
N GLU A 177 -5.56 16.42 4.57
CA GLU A 177 -5.95 17.73 5.14
C GLU A 177 -5.35 18.93 4.37
N LYS A 178 -4.18 18.73 3.75
CA LYS A 178 -3.48 19.73 2.94
C LYS A 178 -4.11 19.98 1.57
N VAL A 179 -5.05 19.15 1.13
CA VAL A 179 -5.80 19.37 -0.13
C VAL A 179 -6.76 20.52 0.12
N GLU A 180 -6.72 21.58 -0.70
CA GLU A 180 -7.53 22.79 -0.47
C GLU A 180 -8.87 22.79 -1.20
N ASP A 181 -8.98 22.07 -2.32
CA ASP A 181 -10.18 22.03 -3.15
C ASP A 181 -11.38 21.47 -2.37
N PRO A 182 -12.49 22.23 -2.21
CA PRO A 182 -13.65 21.80 -1.44
C PRO A 182 -14.35 20.54 -1.97
N LEU A 183 -14.39 20.34 -3.29
CA LEU A 183 -15.02 19.16 -3.89
C LEU A 183 -14.19 17.91 -3.63
N ILE A 184 -12.86 18.04 -3.73
CA ILE A 184 -11.95 16.94 -3.41
C ILE A 184 -12.00 16.62 -1.91
N ARG A 185 -12.08 17.64 -1.04
CA ARG A 185 -12.26 17.49 0.40
C ARG A 185 -13.51 16.67 0.75
N GLN A 186 -14.65 17.08 0.19
CA GLN A 186 -15.91 16.36 0.39
C GLN A 186 -15.79 14.90 -0.05
N ARG A 187 -15.15 14.65 -1.19
CA ARG A 187 -14.98 13.29 -1.71
C ARG A 187 -14.12 12.42 -0.80
N TYR A 188 -12.93 12.88 -0.39
CA TYR A 188 -12.08 12.03 0.44
C TYR A 188 -12.66 11.81 1.84
N GLN A 189 -13.43 12.76 2.37
CA GLN A 189 -14.16 12.58 3.64
C GLN A 189 -15.26 11.51 3.49
N ALA A 190 -16.05 11.58 2.41
CA ALA A 190 -17.05 10.55 2.12
C ALA A 190 -16.45 9.17 1.82
N ASP A 191 -15.24 9.12 1.25
CA ASP A 191 -14.49 7.87 1.08
C ASP A 191 -13.98 7.32 2.40
N PHE A 192 -13.56 8.20 3.31
CA PHE A 192 -13.09 7.82 4.63
C PHE A 192 -14.22 7.33 5.53
N ASP A 193 -15.37 8.01 5.53
CA ASP A 193 -16.55 7.61 6.31
C ASP A 193 -17.14 6.26 5.85
N TRP A 194 -16.86 5.87 4.60
CA TRP A 194 -17.31 4.60 4.03
C TRP A 194 -16.36 3.41 4.33
N LEU A 195 -15.07 3.67 4.58
CA LEU A 195 -14.03 2.66 4.86
C LEU A 195 -14.20 2.00 6.23
#